data_AF-A0A2W2GNQ3-F1
#
_entry.id   AF-A0A2W2GNQ3-F1
#
_cell.length_a   1.000
_cell.length_b   1.000
_cell.length_c   1.000
_cell.angle_alpha   90.00
_cell.angle_beta   90.00
_cell.angle_gamma   90.00
#
_symmetry.space_group_name_H-M   'P 1'
#
loop_
_entity.id
_entity.type
_entity.pdbx_description
1 polymer ?
#
loop_
_entity_poly.entity_id
_entity_poly.type
_entity_poly.pdbx_seq_one_letter_code
_entity_poly.pdbx_strand_id
1 'polypeptide(L)'
;MAALGALAVLAFGAPTVDRYLVHVQNFDRDVVHTVPAGKPLTFLNVSWQVAVQRIPTPKGTKPLPPERTWMKVSATRVAMNQDGALRDTKPEVELTDGDGRSWQVVDLENNVPTDVAEHKLRTPYGYTWLGIVPTAVADRVRVRLKPNAYRHTSETDLRKAAQGQQETYDVFEFGR
;
A
#
# COMPACT_ATOMS: atom_id res chain seq x y z
N MET A 1 -23.32 63.61 4.33
CA MET A 1 -22.28 62.74 4.93
C MET A 1 -23.02 61.51 5.45
N ALA A 2 -22.77 60.25 5.07
CA ALA A 2 -21.65 59.62 4.39
C ALA A 2 -22.16 58.58 3.36
N ALA A 3 -21.34 58.32 2.35
CA ALA A 3 -21.54 57.35 1.28
C ALA A 3 -21.17 55.92 1.74
N LEU A 4 -21.42 54.96 0.83
CA LEU A 4 -20.92 53.56 0.71
C LEU A 4 -22.11 52.58 0.72
N GLY A 5 -22.29 51.71 -0.27
CA GLY A 5 -21.51 51.35 -1.43
C GLY A 5 -22.15 50.07 -1.97
N ALA A 6 -22.45 50.03 -3.28
CA ALA A 6 -23.08 48.89 -3.92
C ALA A 6 -22.16 47.67 -3.87
N LEU A 7 -22.61 46.57 -3.26
CA LEU A 7 -21.89 45.31 -3.24
C LEU A 7 -22.25 44.51 -4.50
N ALA A 8 -21.38 44.52 -5.50
CA ALA A 8 -21.43 43.61 -6.63
C ALA A 8 -20.96 42.22 -6.18
N VAL A 9 -21.87 41.25 -6.14
CA VAL A 9 -21.52 39.84 -5.89
C VAL A 9 -21.14 39.22 -7.24
N LEU A 10 -19.83 39.02 -7.46
CA LEU A 10 -19.32 38.22 -8.56
C LEU A 10 -19.67 36.74 -8.30
N ALA A 11 -20.62 36.21 -9.09
CA ALA A 11 -20.89 34.79 -9.16
C ALA A 11 -19.74 34.09 -9.92
N PHE A 12 -18.75 33.57 -9.20
CA PHE A 12 -17.81 32.62 -9.76
C PHE A 12 -18.44 31.22 -9.73
N GLY A 13 -18.62 30.63 -10.91
CA GLY A 13 -19.17 29.30 -11.10
C GLY A 13 -18.35 28.25 -10.35
N ALA A 14 -19.04 27.41 -9.58
CA ALA A 14 -18.45 26.23 -8.96
C ALA A 14 -18.05 25.23 -10.05
N PRO A 15 -16.79 24.77 -10.12
CA PRO A 15 -16.48 23.63 -10.96
C PRO A 15 -17.15 22.40 -10.36
N THR A 16 -17.96 21.72 -11.17
CA THR A 16 -18.51 20.39 -10.92
C THR A 16 -17.34 19.42 -10.74
N VAL A 17 -16.91 19.22 -9.49
CA VAL A 17 -15.94 18.18 -9.16
C VAL A 17 -16.70 16.86 -9.17
N ASP A 18 -16.36 16.03 -10.16
CA ASP A 18 -16.77 14.63 -10.28
C ASP A 18 -16.71 13.95 -8.92
N ARG A 19 -17.84 13.36 -8.50
CA ARG A 19 -17.95 12.51 -7.32
C ARG A 19 -17.17 11.21 -7.56
N TYR A 20 -15.85 11.27 -7.45
CA TYR A 20 -15.09 10.08 -7.13
C TYR A 20 -15.39 9.73 -5.68
N LEU A 21 -16.03 8.58 -5.50
CA LEU A 21 -16.28 7.93 -4.21
C LEU A 21 -15.05 8.05 -3.30
N VAL A 22 -15.08 9.03 -2.40
CA VAL A 22 -14.14 9.09 -1.29
C VAL A 22 -14.61 8.04 -0.30
N HIS A 23 -14.08 6.83 -0.42
CA HIS A 23 -14.22 5.83 0.63
C HIS A 23 -13.28 6.26 1.76
N VAL A 24 -13.73 7.21 2.60
CA VAL A 24 -13.04 7.51 3.86
C VAL A 24 -13.32 6.35 4.81
N GLN A 25 -12.48 5.32 4.76
CA GLN A 25 -12.39 4.39 5.88
C GLN A 25 -11.49 5.03 6.95
N ASN A 26 -12.13 5.67 7.93
CA ASN A 26 -11.51 6.06 9.18
C ASN A 26 -11.14 4.79 9.97
N PHE A 27 -9.91 4.31 9.81
CA PHE A 27 -9.27 3.38 10.76
C PHE A 27 -8.16 4.15 11.49
N ASP A 28 -8.54 4.93 12.50
CA ASP A 28 -7.67 5.77 13.34
C ASP A 28 -6.69 4.99 14.25
N ARG A 29 -5.97 3.97 13.75
CA ARG A 29 -4.91 3.27 14.50
C ARG A 29 -3.72 2.77 13.68
N ASP A 30 -3.61 3.13 12.41
CA ASP A 30 -2.42 2.75 11.64
C ASP A 30 -1.23 3.62 12.10
N VAL A 31 -0.17 2.99 12.62
CA VAL A 31 1.10 3.68 12.91
C VAL A 31 1.93 3.65 11.63
N VAL A 32 2.15 4.82 11.04
CA VAL A 32 2.86 4.94 9.75
C VAL A 32 4.37 5.09 10.00
N HIS A 33 5.16 4.16 9.47
CA HIS A 33 6.61 4.23 9.45
C HIS A 33 7.07 4.62 8.05
N THR A 34 7.67 5.81 7.91
CA THR A 34 8.32 6.20 6.65
C THR A 34 9.66 5.48 6.53
N VAL A 35 9.83 4.70 5.46
CA VAL A 35 11.04 3.93 5.19
C VAL A 35 11.74 4.53 3.97
N PRO A 36 13.05 4.86 4.06
CA PRO A 36 13.81 5.30 2.91
C PRO A 36 13.78 4.24 1.79
N ALA A 37 13.72 4.69 0.54
CA ALA A 37 13.66 3.81 -0.63
C ALA A 37 14.75 2.74 -0.59
N GLY A 38 14.36 1.48 -0.82
CA GLY A 38 15.28 0.34 -0.86
C GLY A 38 15.90 -0.05 0.49
N LYS A 39 15.55 0.59 1.62
CA LYS A 39 15.97 0.13 2.95
C LYS A 39 14.97 -0.89 3.52
N PRO A 40 15.45 -1.90 4.25
CA PRO A 40 14.55 -2.82 4.94
C PRO A 40 14.01 -2.20 6.23
N LEU A 41 12.79 -2.61 6.61
CA LEU A 41 12.22 -2.40 7.93
C LEU A 41 11.76 -3.76 8.49
N THR A 42 12.06 -4.03 9.76
CA THR A 42 11.62 -5.26 10.42
C THR A 42 10.46 -4.98 11.36
N PHE A 43 9.39 -5.77 11.23
CA PHE A 43 8.21 -5.73 12.08
C PHE A 43 7.75 -7.14 12.41
N LEU A 44 7.43 -7.41 13.68
CA LEU A 44 7.01 -8.72 14.16
C LEU A 44 7.88 -9.88 13.65
N ASN A 45 9.21 -9.69 13.66
CA ASN A 45 10.22 -10.65 13.18
C ASN A 45 10.17 -10.95 11.67
N VAL A 46 9.56 -10.08 10.86
CA VAL A 46 9.58 -10.15 9.41
C VAL A 46 10.23 -8.89 8.86
N SER A 47 11.31 -9.04 8.10
CA SER A 47 11.98 -7.94 7.40
C SER A 47 11.36 -7.74 6.02
N TRP A 48 11.04 -6.49 5.71
CA TRP A 48 10.42 -6.05 4.46
C TRP A 48 11.30 -5.02 3.78
N GLN A 49 11.61 -5.24 2.51
CA GLN A 49 12.27 -4.26 1.65
C GLN A 49 11.44 -4.08 0.40
N VAL A 50 11.12 -2.84 0.03
CA VAL A 50 10.23 -2.55 -1.10
C VAL A 50 10.92 -1.59 -2.07
N ALA A 51 10.67 -1.81 -3.35
CA ALA A 51 11.04 -0.93 -4.44
C ALA A 51 9.83 -0.68 -5.35
N VAL A 52 9.75 0.53 -5.90
CA VAL A 52 8.72 0.91 -6.87
C VAL A 52 9.37 1.59 -8.07
N GLN A 53 8.95 1.23 -9.28
CA GLN A 53 9.51 1.80 -10.50
C GLN A 53 8.48 1.90 -11.62
N ARG A 54 8.67 2.87 -12.53
CA ARG A 54 7.94 2.91 -13.81
C ARG A 54 8.37 1.73 -14.66
N ILE A 55 7.45 1.15 -15.40
CA ILE A 55 7.74 0.12 -16.39
C ILE A 55 7.07 0.46 -17.73
N PRO A 56 7.58 -0.06 -18.86
CA PRO A 56 6.82 -0.03 -20.11
C PRO A 56 5.54 -0.85 -19.98
N THR A 57 4.61 -0.65 -20.92
CA THR A 57 3.39 -1.44 -21.05
C THR A 57 3.71 -2.95 -21.02
N PRO A 58 3.18 -3.72 -20.04
CA PRO A 58 3.38 -5.16 -19.99
C PRO A 58 2.89 -5.84 -21.26
N LYS A 59 3.60 -6.90 -21.68
CA LYS A 59 3.22 -7.68 -22.87
C LYS A 59 1.79 -8.22 -22.73
N GLY A 60 1.02 -8.17 -23.82
CA GLY A 60 -0.36 -8.66 -23.84
C GLY A 60 -1.39 -7.72 -23.21
N THR A 61 -1.00 -6.54 -22.72
CA THR A 61 -1.93 -5.51 -22.22
C THR A 61 -2.22 -4.45 -23.28
N LYS A 62 -3.39 -3.81 -23.18
CA LYS A 62 -3.72 -2.65 -24.02
C LYS A 62 -2.84 -1.47 -23.63
N PRO A 63 -2.40 -0.64 -24.61
CA PRO A 63 -1.73 0.61 -24.30
C PRO A 63 -2.60 1.49 -23.39
N LEU A 64 -1.96 2.12 -22.41
CA LEU A 64 -2.62 3.12 -21.59
C LEU A 64 -2.71 4.45 -22.35
N PRO A 65 -3.72 5.28 -22.02
CA PRO A 65 -3.69 6.70 -22.38
C PRO A 65 -2.40 7.39 -21.89
N PRO A 66 -1.90 8.45 -22.57
CA PRO A 66 -0.62 9.10 -22.25
C PRO A 66 -0.51 9.65 -20.82
N GLU A 67 -1.64 10.01 -20.21
CA GLU A 67 -1.72 10.55 -18.86
C GLU A 67 -1.59 9.47 -17.76
N ARG A 68 -1.50 8.20 -18.13
CA ARG A 68 -1.35 7.07 -17.21
C ARG A 68 -0.08 6.29 -17.50
N THR A 69 0.52 5.76 -16.45
CA THR A 69 1.74 4.96 -16.57
C THR A 69 1.69 3.73 -15.67
N TRP A 70 2.34 2.66 -16.12
CA TRP A 70 2.47 1.43 -15.35
C TRP A 70 3.58 1.55 -14.31
N MET A 71 3.29 1.03 -13.14
CA MET A 71 4.18 0.95 -12.00
C MET A 71 4.38 -0.51 -11.63
N LYS A 72 5.62 -0.91 -11.36
CA LYS A 72 5.95 -2.19 -10.75
C LYS A 72 6.37 -1.97 -9.31
N VAL A 73 5.75 -2.69 -8.40
CA VAL A 73 6.15 -2.77 -6.99
C VAL A 73 6.76 -4.15 -6.76
N SER A 74 7.95 -4.19 -6.16
CA SER A 74 8.60 -5.43 -5.75
C SER A 74 8.89 -5.35 -4.26
N ALA A 75 8.47 -6.37 -3.52
CA ALA A 75 8.78 -6.50 -2.10
C ALA A 75 9.54 -7.80 -1.83
N THR A 76 10.56 -7.70 -0.98
CA THR A 76 11.27 -8.84 -0.41
C THR A 76 10.85 -9.00 1.03
N ARG A 77 10.37 -10.20 1.39
CA ARG A 77 10.02 -10.65 2.73
C ARG A 77 11.08 -11.62 3.23
N VAL A 78 11.57 -11.42 4.46
CA VAL A 78 12.47 -12.36 5.14
C VAL A 78 11.96 -12.62 6.55
N ALA A 79 11.62 -13.88 6.85
CA ALA A 79 11.30 -14.31 8.22
C ALA A 79 12.59 -14.41 9.04
N MET A 80 12.71 -13.64 10.12
CA MET A 80 13.93 -13.57 10.93
C MET A 80 14.04 -14.71 11.95
N ASN A 81 12.89 -15.28 12.34
CA ASN A 81 12.76 -16.42 13.25
C ASN A 81 11.44 -17.18 12.98
N GLN A 82 11.15 -18.20 13.80
CA GLN A 82 9.97 -19.04 13.65
C GLN A 82 8.65 -18.26 13.80
N ASP A 83 8.60 -17.27 14.70
CA ASP A 83 7.40 -16.44 14.87
C ASP A 83 7.11 -15.63 13.60
N GLY A 84 8.14 -15.09 12.95
CA GLY A 84 8.01 -14.39 11.67
C GLY A 84 7.60 -15.33 10.53
N ALA A 85 8.07 -16.59 10.53
CA ALA A 85 7.71 -17.58 9.52
C ALA A 85 6.20 -17.90 9.54
N LEU A 86 5.60 -17.96 10.74
CA LEU A 86 4.16 -18.18 10.94
C LEU A 86 3.27 -17.01 10.46
N ARG A 87 3.86 -15.90 10.00
CA ARG A 87 3.18 -14.71 9.46
C ARG A 87 3.29 -14.68 7.94
N ASP A 88 2.73 -15.68 7.30
CA ASP A 88 2.83 -15.97 5.86
C ASP A 88 1.75 -15.30 5.01
N THR A 89 0.73 -14.72 5.66
CA THR A 89 -0.39 -14.08 4.95
C THR A 89 0.10 -12.88 4.15
N LYS A 90 -0.44 -12.76 2.92
CA LYS A 90 -0.09 -11.69 1.98
C LYS A 90 -0.33 -10.31 2.62
N PRO A 91 0.60 -9.34 2.46
CA PRO A 91 0.35 -7.97 2.90
C PRO A 91 -0.68 -7.27 2.01
N GLU A 92 -1.33 -6.25 2.55
CA GLU A 92 -2.06 -5.27 1.75
C GLU A 92 -1.07 -4.25 1.19
N VAL A 93 -1.24 -3.89 -0.09
CA VAL A 93 -0.32 -3.00 -0.80
C VAL A 93 -1.12 -2.02 -1.66
N GLU A 94 -0.77 -0.74 -1.54
CA GLU A 94 -1.31 0.33 -2.37
C GLU A 94 -0.19 1.29 -2.80
N LEU A 95 -0.40 1.99 -3.91
CA LEU A 95 0.40 3.15 -4.27
C LEU A 95 -0.28 4.39 -3.71
N THR A 96 0.49 5.30 -3.10
CA THR A 96 -0.02 6.56 -2.57
C THR A 96 0.79 7.75 -3.07
N ASP A 97 0.28 8.97 -2.96
CA ASP A 97 1.05 10.18 -3.18
C ASP A 97 0.95 11.17 -2.01
N GLY A 98 1.67 12.30 -2.13
CA GLY A 98 1.69 13.34 -1.09
C GLY A 98 0.34 14.06 -0.88
N ASP A 99 -0.61 13.90 -1.79
CA ASP A 99 -1.95 14.49 -1.68
C ASP A 99 -2.94 13.50 -1.00
N GLY A 100 -2.47 12.32 -0.57
CA GLY A 100 -3.28 11.29 0.06
C GLY A 100 -4.13 10.47 -0.92
N ARG A 101 -3.91 10.60 -2.23
CA ARG A 101 -4.58 9.74 -3.23
C ARG A 101 -3.98 8.35 -3.17
N SER A 102 -4.81 7.33 -3.40
CA SER A 102 -4.36 5.94 -3.48
C SER A 102 -4.77 5.25 -4.78
N TRP A 103 -3.95 4.30 -5.21
CA TRP A 103 -4.20 3.43 -6.35
C TRP A 103 -3.95 1.98 -5.97
N GLN A 104 -4.90 1.13 -6.35
CA GLN A 104 -4.82 -0.31 -6.17
C GLN A 104 -3.74 -0.92 -7.06
N VAL A 105 -3.15 -2.01 -6.59
CA VAL A 105 -2.22 -2.83 -7.36
C VAL A 105 -2.79 -4.23 -7.56
N VAL A 106 -2.36 -4.89 -8.63
CA VAL A 106 -2.73 -6.28 -8.95
C VAL A 106 -1.53 -7.19 -8.75
N ASP A 107 -1.79 -8.40 -8.27
CA ASP A 107 -0.75 -9.43 -8.11
C ASP A 107 -0.20 -9.86 -9.48
N LEU A 108 1.13 -9.91 -9.58
CA LEU A 108 1.82 -10.50 -10.73
C LEU A 108 2.53 -11.80 -10.33
N GLU A 109 3.31 -11.75 -9.26
CA GLU A 109 4.07 -12.91 -8.77
C GLU A 109 4.09 -12.94 -7.23
N ASN A 110 4.01 -14.13 -6.66
CA ASN A 110 4.21 -14.40 -5.24
C ASN A 110 4.92 -15.75 -5.11
N ASN A 111 6.12 -15.76 -4.51
CA ASN A 111 6.86 -17.00 -4.29
C ASN A 111 6.97 -17.38 -2.80
N VAL A 112 6.22 -16.73 -1.92
CA VAL A 112 6.11 -17.14 -0.52
C VAL A 112 5.40 -18.50 -0.47
N PRO A 113 5.99 -19.53 0.16
CA PRO A 113 5.36 -20.84 0.27
C PRO A 113 4.00 -20.72 0.97
N THR A 114 3.01 -21.43 0.45
CA THR A 114 1.66 -21.47 1.06
C THR A 114 1.60 -22.38 2.27
N ASP A 115 2.52 -23.35 2.39
CA ASP A 115 2.68 -24.18 3.59
C ASP A 115 3.78 -23.60 4.47
N VAL A 116 3.43 -23.24 5.71
CA VAL A 116 4.37 -22.77 6.74
C VAL A 116 5.53 -23.75 6.96
N ALA A 117 5.32 -25.06 6.81
CA ALA A 117 6.38 -26.06 6.97
C ALA A 117 7.50 -25.91 5.91
N GLU A 118 7.20 -25.29 4.77
CA GLU A 118 8.16 -25.02 3.69
C GLU A 118 8.90 -23.67 3.88
N HIS A 119 8.51 -22.85 4.86
CA HIS A 119 9.17 -21.58 5.13
C HIS A 119 10.57 -21.81 5.68
N LYS A 120 11.56 -21.28 4.96
CA LYS A 120 12.96 -21.29 5.38
C LYS A 120 13.28 -19.97 6.07
N LEU A 121 13.76 -20.06 7.31
CA LEU A 121 14.21 -18.89 8.06
C LEU A 121 15.32 -18.16 7.31
N ARG A 122 15.32 -16.83 7.39
CA ARG A 122 16.31 -15.93 6.78
C ARG A 122 16.45 -16.07 5.26
N THR A 123 15.50 -16.74 4.61
CA THR A 123 15.44 -16.87 3.15
C THR A 123 14.56 -15.76 2.57
N PRO A 124 15.01 -15.04 1.53
CA PRO A 124 14.20 -14.03 0.88
C PRO A 124 13.14 -14.66 0.00
N TYR A 125 11.91 -14.19 0.19
CA TYR A 125 10.78 -14.43 -0.70
C TYR A 125 10.33 -13.10 -1.31
N GLY A 126 9.87 -13.14 -2.55
CA GLY A 126 9.48 -12.00 -3.35
C GLY A 126 7.99 -11.96 -3.65
N TYR A 127 7.46 -10.74 -3.62
CA TYR A 127 6.19 -10.37 -4.23
C TYR A 127 6.43 -9.37 -5.35
N THR A 128 5.63 -9.47 -6.41
CA THR A 128 5.56 -8.48 -7.47
C THR A 128 4.11 -8.08 -7.71
N TRP A 129 3.88 -6.76 -7.74
CA TRP A 129 2.58 -6.18 -8.11
C TRP A 129 2.73 -5.17 -9.24
N LEU A 130 1.63 -4.96 -9.96
CA LEU A 130 1.50 -3.92 -10.98
C LEU A 130 0.41 -2.93 -10.59
N GLY A 131 0.69 -1.65 -10.75
CA GLY A 131 -0.28 -0.57 -10.55
C GLY A 131 -0.31 0.37 -11.75
N ILE A 132 -1.38 1.15 -11.85
CA ILE A 132 -1.48 2.23 -12.84
C ILE A 132 -1.72 3.53 -12.08
N VAL A 133 -0.89 4.54 -12.33
CA VAL A 133 -1.00 5.86 -11.71
C VAL A 133 -0.94 6.96 -12.77
N PRO A 134 -1.40 8.19 -12.47
CA PRO A 134 -1.18 9.33 -13.36
C PRO A 134 0.31 9.57 -13.60
N THR A 135 0.70 9.83 -14.85
CA THR A 135 2.09 10.08 -15.25
C THR A 135 2.72 11.24 -14.47
N ALA A 136 1.91 12.24 -14.08
CA ALA A 136 2.32 13.41 -13.32
C ALA A 136 2.77 13.10 -11.87
N VAL A 137 2.35 11.97 -11.30
CA VAL A 137 2.70 11.58 -9.91
C VAL A 137 3.69 10.42 -9.85
N ALA A 138 4.00 9.77 -10.97
CA ALA A 138 4.69 8.48 -10.96
C ALA A 138 6.12 8.49 -10.37
N ASP A 139 6.82 9.62 -10.30
CA ASP A 139 8.12 9.71 -9.62
C ASP A 139 8.04 10.08 -8.14
N ARG A 140 6.85 10.42 -7.65
CA ARG A 140 6.58 10.81 -6.26
C ARG A 140 5.63 9.87 -5.55
N VAL A 141 5.20 8.78 -6.22
CA VAL A 141 4.38 7.76 -5.56
C VAL A 141 5.21 7.02 -4.52
N ARG A 142 4.56 6.70 -3.41
CA ARG A 142 5.07 5.85 -2.35
C ARG A 142 4.33 4.52 -2.38
N VAL A 143 4.92 3.50 -1.77
CA VAL A 143 4.22 2.24 -1.53
C VAL A 143 3.76 2.22 -0.09
N ARG A 144 2.46 2.09 0.13
CA ARG A 144 1.87 1.78 1.43
C ARG A 144 1.76 0.26 1.53
N LEU A 145 2.59 -0.35 2.37
CA LEU A 145 2.57 -1.79 2.65
C LEU A 145 2.09 -2.00 4.08
N LYS A 146 1.04 -2.79 4.26
CA LYS A 146 0.50 -3.17 5.56
C LYS A 146 0.69 -4.67 5.75
N PRO A 147 1.70 -5.09 6.54
CA PRO A 147 1.91 -6.51 6.84
C PRO A 147 0.71 -7.06 7.58
N ASN A 148 0.32 -8.28 7.27
CA ASN A 148 -0.71 -8.94 8.03
C ASN A 148 -0.14 -9.40 9.38
N ALA A 149 -0.81 -8.99 10.46
CA ALA A 149 -0.45 -9.38 11.83
C ALA A 149 -1.09 -10.72 12.26
N TYR A 150 -1.80 -11.41 11.37
CA TYR A 150 -2.25 -12.78 11.56
C TYR A 150 -1.08 -13.76 11.71
N ARG A 151 -1.31 -14.80 12.50
CA ARG A 151 -0.37 -15.91 12.74
C ARG A 151 -1.08 -17.22 12.42
N HIS A 152 -0.49 -18.05 11.58
CA HIS A 152 -0.95 -19.42 11.40
C HIS A 152 -0.57 -20.25 12.65
N THR A 153 -1.55 -20.58 13.51
CA THR A 153 -1.37 -21.58 14.59
C THR A 153 -2.51 -22.60 14.56
N SER A 154 -2.28 -23.80 15.12
CA SER A 154 -3.32 -24.82 15.27
C SER A 154 -4.30 -24.49 16.40
N GLU A 155 -5.60 -24.56 16.08
CA GLU A 155 -6.82 -24.56 16.92
C GLU A 155 -7.10 -23.40 17.90
N THR A 156 -6.10 -22.71 18.45
CA THR A 156 -6.34 -21.73 19.53
C THR A 156 -6.72 -20.34 19.01
N ASP A 157 -6.35 -20.01 17.76
CA ASP A 157 -6.48 -18.66 17.22
C ASP A 157 -7.84 -18.33 16.58
N LEU A 158 -8.62 -19.32 16.12
CA LEU A 158 -9.97 -19.06 15.58
C LEU A 158 -10.91 -18.44 16.63
N ARG A 159 -10.74 -18.82 17.91
CA ARG A 159 -11.50 -18.25 19.03
C ARG A 159 -11.05 -16.85 19.43
N LYS A 160 -9.75 -16.51 19.27
CA LYS A 160 -9.21 -15.19 19.60
C LYS A 160 -9.42 -14.17 18.48
N ALA A 161 -9.32 -14.61 17.22
CA ALA A 161 -9.71 -13.81 16.06
C ALA A 161 -11.20 -13.45 16.10
N ALA A 162 -12.07 -14.36 16.56
CA ALA A 162 -13.50 -14.10 16.76
C ALA A 162 -13.81 -13.13 17.92
N GLN A 163 -12.85 -12.87 18.82
CA GLN A 163 -13.01 -11.98 19.99
C GLN A 163 -12.53 -10.55 19.74
N GLY A 164 -12.21 -10.17 18.48
CA GLY A 164 -11.97 -8.79 18.11
C GLY A 164 -10.75 -8.16 18.78
N GLN A 165 -9.71 -8.95 19.07
CA GLN A 165 -8.47 -8.41 19.57
C GLN A 165 -7.86 -7.51 18.49
N GLN A 166 -8.00 -6.20 18.73
CA GLN A 166 -7.78 -5.15 17.76
C GLN A 166 -6.27 -4.93 17.61
N GLU A 167 -5.66 -5.61 16.64
CA GLU A 167 -4.24 -5.46 16.34
C GLU A 167 -4.01 -4.08 15.71
N THR A 168 -3.16 -3.27 16.34
CA THR A 168 -2.60 -2.07 15.71
C THR A 168 -1.87 -2.51 14.44
N TYR A 169 -2.25 -1.96 13.30
CA TYR A 169 -1.57 -2.29 12.05
C TYR A 169 -0.46 -1.27 11.81
N ASP A 170 0.79 -1.73 11.84
CA ASP A 170 1.89 -0.91 11.33
C ASP A 170 1.79 -0.82 9.81
N VAL A 171 1.92 0.40 9.30
CA VAL A 171 1.91 0.70 7.87
C VAL A 171 3.27 1.23 7.49
N PHE A 172 3.86 0.68 6.43
CA PHE A 172 5.14 1.16 5.92
C PHE A 172 4.92 1.98 4.67
N GLU A 173 5.42 3.21 4.67
CA GLU A 173 5.48 4.04 3.48
C GLU A 173 6.90 4.05 2.93
N PHE A 174 7.11 3.36 1.81
CA PHE A 174 8.37 3.35 1.11
C PHE A 174 8.40 4.45 0.05
N GLY A 175 9.44 5.28 0.10
CA GLY A 175 9.76 6.19 -0.99
C GLY A 175 10.15 5.42 -2.26
N ARG A 176 10.04 6.11 -3.40
CA ARG A 176 10.65 5.69 -4.66
C ARG A 176 12.13 6.03 -4.70
#